data_AF-A0A5C8E415-F1
#
_entry.id   AF-A0A5C8E415-F1
#
_cell.length_a   1.000
_cell.length_b   1.000
_cell.length_c   1.000
_cell.angle_alpha   90.00
_cell.angle_beta   90.00
_cell.angle_gamma   90.00
#
_symmetry.space_group_name_H-M   'P 1'
#
loop_
_entity.id
_entity.type
_entity.pdbx_description
1 polymer ?
#
loop_
_entity_poly.entity_id
_entity_poly.type
_entity_poly.pdbx_seq_one_letter_code
_entity_poly.pdbx_strand_id
1 'polypeptide(L)'
;MFFTAPEYYNYNKQYYLIPDGEGNWKKSDPRIDKENIDKLNETQLNIIKLIKYWNKKKKITTMKSYILECMLLEYFNEIEDNISIYYMFKNALKYISENIFCPICDPKNIQGDLNKLNKEERISISEKAKKCYIICNEAINLIERNNYDEAVNKFSEILNDFNG
;
A
#
# COMPACT_ATOMS: atom_id res chain seq x y z
N MET A 1 -4.42 -15.81 15.50
CA MET A 1 -5.10 -15.98 14.18
C MET A 1 -5.54 -17.44 14.11
N PHE A 2 -6.82 -17.71 13.87
CA PHE A 2 -7.34 -19.08 13.69
C PHE A 2 -7.26 -19.45 12.21
N PHE A 3 -6.67 -20.60 11.91
CA PHE A 3 -6.65 -21.20 10.56
C PHE A 3 -7.38 -22.53 10.61
N THR A 4 -8.11 -22.87 9.55
CA THR A 4 -8.58 -24.26 9.36
C THR A 4 -7.40 -25.17 9.00
N ALA A 5 -7.63 -26.48 9.04
CA ALA A 5 -6.73 -27.42 8.39
C ALA A 5 -6.58 -27.05 6.89
N PRO A 6 -5.42 -27.30 6.29
CA PRO A 6 -5.21 -27.01 4.88
C PRO A 6 -6.09 -27.87 3.96
N GLU A 7 -6.62 -27.24 2.92
CA GLU A 7 -7.40 -27.88 1.85
C GLU A 7 -6.64 -27.87 0.52
N TYR A 8 -6.92 -28.84 -0.34
CA TYR A 8 -6.24 -29.02 -1.63
C TYR A 8 -7.18 -28.66 -2.79
N TYR A 9 -6.77 -27.75 -3.67
CA TYR A 9 -7.47 -27.42 -4.93
C TYR A 9 -6.64 -27.87 -6.12
N ASN A 10 -6.98 -29.03 -6.69
CA ASN A 10 -6.11 -29.81 -7.58
C ASN A 10 -4.79 -30.20 -6.88
N TYR A 11 -4.24 -31.35 -7.21
CA TYR A 11 -3.21 -32.07 -6.44
C TYR A 11 -1.92 -31.28 -6.02
N ASN A 12 -1.76 -30.01 -6.45
CA ASN A 12 -0.57 -29.18 -6.21
C ASN A 12 -0.82 -27.80 -5.56
N LYS A 13 -2.06 -27.37 -5.26
CA LYS A 13 -2.32 -26.06 -4.59
C LYS A 13 -3.02 -26.24 -3.24
N GLN A 14 -2.34 -25.83 -2.18
CA GLN A 14 -2.86 -25.85 -0.82
C GLN A 14 -3.38 -24.46 -0.44
N TYR A 15 -4.57 -24.39 0.15
CA TYR A 15 -5.17 -23.15 0.65
C TYR A 15 -5.80 -23.38 2.03
N TYR A 16 -6.18 -22.28 2.68
CA TYR A 16 -6.85 -22.27 3.98
C TYR A 16 -8.19 -21.55 3.85
N LEU A 17 -9.17 -21.98 4.64
CA LEU A 17 -10.39 -21.22 4.82
C LEU A 17 -10.24 -20.30 6.02
N ILE A 18 -10.58 -19.03 5.83
CA ILE A 18 -10.63 -18.03 6.89
C ILE A 18 -12.00 -17.33 6.88
N PRO A 19 -12.53 -16.91 8.04
CA PRO A 19 -13.75 -16.13 8.08
C PRO A 19 -13.57 -14.81 7.31
N ASP A 20 -14.57 -14.41 6.53
CA ASP A 20 -14.55 -13.17 5.74
C ASP A 20 -14.97 -11.92 6.54
N GLY A 21 -15.58 -12.12 7.71
CA GLY A 21 -16.13 -11.07 8.58
C GLY A 21 -17.61 -10.75 8.33
N GLU A 22 -18.22 -11.38 7.32
CA GLU A 22 -19.62 -11.23 6.92
C GLU A 22 -20.44 -12.51 7.19
N GLY A 23 -19.82 -13.49 7.84
CA GLY A 23 -20.44 -14.77 8.18
C GLY A 23 -20.16 -15.88 7.17
N ASN A 24 -19.34 -15.64 6.14
CA ASN A 24 -18.90 -16.66 5.20
C ASN A 24 -17.42 -17.02 5.39
N TRP A 25 -16.98 -18.01 4.60
CA TRP A 25 -15.59 -18.43 4.53
C TRP A 25 -14.98 -18.00 3.20
N LYS A 26 -13.75 -17.53 3.24
CA LYS A 26 -12.97 -17.23 2.05
C LYS A 26 -11.67 -18.02 2.02
N LYS A 27 -11.23 -18.35 0.81
CA LYS A 27 -9.93 -19.01 0.55
C LYS A 27 -8.79 -18.00 0.72
N SER A 28 -7.70 -18.44 1.33
CA SER A 28 -6.47 -17.66 1.48
C SER A 28 -5.25 -18.58 1.56
N ASP A 29 -4.06 -18.02 1.41
CA ASP A 29 -2.79 -18.71 1.66
C ASP A 29 -1.80 -17.76 2.37
N PRO A 30 -1.80 -17.75 3.71
CA PRO A 30 -0.94 -16.87 4.51
C PRO A 30 0.57 -17.06 4.23
N ARG A 31 0.97 -18.20 3.65
CA ARG A 31 2.37 -18.49 3.35
C ARG A 31 2.88 -17.63 2.20
N ILE A 32 2.09 -17.49 1.15
CA ILE A 32 2.41 -16.63 0.01
C ILE A 32 2.48 -15.16 0.45
N ASP A 33 1.57 -14.73 1.34
CA ASP A 33 1.63 -13.37 1.91
C ASP A 33 2.94 -13.16 2.66
N LYS A 34 3.35 -14.13 3.49
CA LYS A 34 4.63 -14.09 4.20
C LYS A 34 5.82 -14.08 3.24
N GLU A 35 5.84 -14.95 2.24
CA GLU A 35 6.92 -15.02 1.23
C GLU A 35 7.08 -13.70 0.47
N ASN A 36 5.98 -13.02 0.15
CA ASN A 36 6.05 -11.72 -0.51
C ASN A 36 6.60 -10.63 0.40
N ILE A 37 6.28 -10.66 1.69
CA ILE A 37 6.88 -9.76 2.69
C ILE A 37 8.36 -10.06 2.90
N ASP A 38 8.74 -11.33 2.95
CA ASP A 38 10.13 -11.77 3.18
C ASP A 38 11.07 -11.39 2.02
N LYS A 39 10.55 -11.10 0.82
CA LYS A 39 11.31 -10.59 -0.32
C LYS A 39 11.65 -9.10 -0.21
N LEU A 40 10.93 -8.36 0.62
CA LEU A 40 11.10 -6.91 0.73
C LEU A 40 12.29 -6.57 1.61
N ASN A 41 13.05 -5.56 1.21
CA ASN A 41 14.08 -4.98 2.05
C ASN A 41 13.48 -4.09 3.17
N GLU A 42 14.30 -3.73 4.15
CA GLU A 42 13.85 -2.95 5.32
C GLU A 42 13.24 -1.59 4.91
N THR A 43 13.82 -0.92 3.92
CA THR A 43 13.32 0.38 3.42
C THR A 43 11.94 0.23 2.82
N GLN A 44 11.71 -0.78 1.96
CA GLN A 44 10.42 -1.07 1.35
C GLN A 44 9.36 -1.37 2.43
N LEU A 45 9.70 -2.17 3.45
CA LEU A 45 8.81 -2.43 4.58
C LEU A 45 8.45 -1.15 5.35
N ASN A 46 9.41 -0.24 5.53
CA ASN A 46 9.17 1.04 6.18
C ASN A 46 8.29 1.96 5.34
N ILE A 47 8.40 1.94 4.00
CA ILE A 47 7.48 2.65 3.12
C ILE A 47 6.06 2.10 3.22
N ILE A 48 5.87 0.77 3.25
CA ILE A 48 4.54 0.17 3.45
C ILE A 48 3.92 0.66 4.76
N LYS A 49 4.69 0.65 5.86
CA LYS A 49 4.23 1.15 7.16
C LYS A 49 3.87 2.64 7.09
N LEU A 50 4.69 3.46 6.44
CA LEU A 50 4.47 4.90 6.30
C LEU A 50 3.22 5.21 5.48
N ILE A 51 3.00 4.50 4.39
CA ILE A 51 1.80 4.62 3.56
C ILE A 51 0.54 4.16 4.30
N LYS A 52 0.60 3.06 5.07
CA LYS A 52 -0.50 2.63 5.94
C LYS A 52 -0.83 3.68 7.00
N TYR A 53 0.20 4.32 7.57
CA TYR A 53 0.03 5.43 8.50
C TYR A 53 -0.61 6.65 7.84
N TRP A 54 -0.13 7.05 6.66
CA TRP A 54 -0.73 8.11 5.84
C TRP A 54 -2.21 7.83 5.52
N ASN A 55 -2.55 6.61 5.10
CA ASN A 55 -3.92 6.21 4.77
C ASN A 55 -4.86 6.37 5.98
N LYS A 56 -4.39 5.95 7.17
CA LYS A 56 -5.10 6.16 8.44
C LYS A 56 -5.27 7.65 8.75
N LYS A 57 -4.21 8.44 8.60
CA LYS A 57 -4.20 9.87 8.91
C LYS A 57 -5.11 10.68 8.00
N LYS A 58 -5.11 10.42 6.70
CA LYS A 58 -6.03 11.07 5.74
C LYS A 58 -7.47 10.53 5.81
N LYS A 59 -7.79 9.76 6.85
CA LYS A 59 -9.11 9.16 7.15
C LYS A 59 -9.69 8.42 5.94
N ILE A 60 -8.83 7.71 5.20
CA ILE A 60 -9.25 6.88 4.07
C ILE A 60 -9.71 5.53 4.64
N THR A 61 -10.96 5.49 5.12
CA THR A 61 -11.54 4.31 5.78
C THR A 61 -11.92 3.20 4.81
N THR A 62 -12.12 3.54 3.54
CA THR A 62 -12.60 2.64 2.49
C THR A 62 -11.49 1.74 1.94
N MET A 63 -10.25 2.24 1.92
CA MET A 63 -9.07 1.47 1.51
C MET A 63 -8.53 0.62 2.66
N LYS A 64 -8.83 -0.68 2.63
CA LYS A 64 -8.30 -1.64 3.62
C LYS A 64 -6.78 -1.74 3.51
N SER A 65 -6.09 -1.81 4.65
CA SER A 65 -4.61 -1.89 4.69
C SER A 65 -4.01 -3.03 3.87
N TYR A 66 -4.69 -4.18 3.81
CA TYR A 66 -4.23 -5.31 3.01
C TYR A 66 -4.29 -5.04 1.49
N ILE A 67 -5.32 -4.34 1.01
CA ILE A 67 -5.43 -3.97 -0.41
C ILE A 67 -4.30 -3.00 -0.78
N LEU A 68 -4.01 -2.04 0.12
CA LEU A 68 -2.92 -1.09 -0.05
C LEU A 68 -1.55 -1.79 -0.06
N GLU A 69 -1.37 -2.81 0.76
CA GLU A 69 -0.17 -3.64 0.79
C GLU A 69 0.01 -4.41 -0.52
N CYS A 70 -1.04 -5.04 -1.06
CA CYS A 70 -0.99 -5.73 -2.36
C CYS A 70 -0.61 -4.77 -3.49
N MET A 71 -1.22 -3.59 -3.52
CA MET A 71 -0.91 -2.57 -4.53
C MET A 71 0.56 -2.09 -4.44
N LEU A 72 1.10 -1.96 -3.22
CA LEU A 72 2.51 -1.59 -3.04
C LEU A 72 3.47 -2.74 -3.36
N LEU A 73 3.07 -4.00 -3.16
CA LEU A 73 3.87 -5.15 -3.56
C LEU A 73 4.08 -5.19 -5.08
N GLU A 74 3.03 -4.89 -5.86
CA GLU A 74 3.14 -4.75 -7.32
C GLU A 74 4.18 -3.67 -7.68
N TYR A 75 4.07 -2.49 -7.05
CA TYR A 75 5.05 -1.41 -7.24
C TYR A 75 6.49 -1.82 -6.88
N PHE A 76 6.70 -2.48 -5.75
CA PHE A 76 8.06 -2.83 -5.31
C PHE A 76 8.72 -3.92 -6.15
N ASN A 77 7.94 -4.77 -6.82
CA ASN A 77 8.49 -5.75 -7.75
C ASN A 77 9.07 -5.11 -9.02
N GLU A 78 8.73 -3.84 -9.31
CA GLU A 78 9.12 -3.15 -10.55
C GLU A 78 10.25 -2.12 -10.36
N ILE A 79 10.74 -1.91 -9.13
CA ILE A 79 11.76 -0.88 -8.85
C ILE A 79 13.08 -1.45 -8.35
N GLU A 80 14.15 -0.68 -8.58
CA GLU A 80 15.48 -0.97 -8.07
C GLU A 80 15.61 -0.67 -6.56
N ASP A 81 16.48 -1.42 -5.87
CA ASP A 81 16.72 -1.30 -4.43
C ASP A 81 17.55 -0.06 -4.02
N ASN A 82 18.10 0.70 -4.97
CA ASN A 82 19.05 1.80 -4.71
C ASN A 82 18.38 3.19 -4.53
N ILE A 83 17.06 3.25 -4.46
CA ILE A 83 16.30 4.51 -4.38
C ILE A 83 16.26 5.01 -2.93
N SER A 84 16.50 6.31 -2.70
CA SER A 84 16.40 6.87 -1.36
C SER A 84 14.97 6.80 -0.81
N ILE A 85 14.83 6.69 0.52
CA ILE A 85 13.52 6.59 1.19
C ILE A 85 12.56 7.73 0.82
N TYR A 86 13.06 8.94 0.59
CA TYR A 86 12.24 10.09 0.19
C TYR A 86 11.63 9.89 -1.20
N TYR A 87 12.43 9.44 -2.18
CA TYR A 87 11.92 9.15 -3.53
C TYR A 87 11.03 7.92 -3.53
N MET A 88 11.35 6.88 -2.75
CA MET A 88 10.48 5.70 -2.65
C MET A 88 9.11 6.06 -2.08
N PHE A 89 9.06 6.88 -1.02
CA PHE A 89 7.79 7.35 -0.46
C PHE A 89 6.99 8.20 -1.47
N LYS A 90 7.67 9.17 -2.11
CA LYS A 90 7.07 10.00 -3.16
C LYS A 90 6.48 9.14 -4.28
N ASN A 91 7.26 8.20 -4.81
CA ASN A 91 6.89 7.39 -5.95
C ASN A 91 5.80 6.38 -5.59
N ALA A 92 5.77 5.85 -4.36
CA ALA A 92 4.65 5.05 -3.87
C ALA A 92 3.33 5.84 -3.86
N LEU A 93 3.33 7.11 -3.41
CA LEU A 93 2.15 7.97 -3.48
C LEU A 93 1.71 8.24 -4.93
N LYS A 94 2.67 8.46 -5.84
CA LYS A 94 2.39 8.60 -7.27
C LYS A 94 1.74 7.33 -7.82
N TYR A 95 2.34 6.17 -7.56
CA TYR A 95 1.85 4.87 -8.00
C TYR A 95 0.42 4.62 -7.52
N ILE A 96 0.12 4.92 -6.26
CA ILE A 96 -1.25 4.86 -5.73
C ILE A 96 -2.18 5.77 -6.52
N SER A 97 -1.78 7.01 -6.78
CA SER A 97 -2.64 7.96 -7.48
C SER A 97 -3.01 7.55 -8.90
N GLU A 98 -2.10 6.86 -9.59
CA GLU A 98 -2.25 6.47 -10.99
C GLU A 98 -2.94 5.10 -11.12
N ASN A 99 -2.59 4.13 -10.26
CA ASN A 99 -3.04 2.75 -10.40
C ASN A 99 -4.29 2.39 -9.60
N ILE A 100 -4.83 3.28 -8.75
CA ILE A 100 -6.04 2.99 -7.96
C ILE A 100 -7.30 2.78 -8.83
N PHE A 101 -7.25 3.16 -10.10
CA PHE A 101 -8.32 2.93 -11.07
C PHE A 101 -8.25 1.55 -11.74
N CYS A 102 -7.11 0.87 -11.64
CA CYS A 102 -6.87 -0.45 -12.20
C CYS A 102 -7.28 -1.56 -11.21
N PRO A 103 -7.44 -2.79 -11.71
CA PRO A 103 -7.53 -3.98 -10.85
C PRO A 103 -6.31 -4.07 -9.94
N ILE A 104 -6.51 -4.51 -8.69
CA ILE A 104 -5.42 -4.84 -7.76
C ILE A 104 -5.41 -6.35 -7.64
N CYS A 105 -4.40 -7.01 -8.20
CA CYS A 105 -4.40 -8.46 -8.28
C CYS A 105 -4.11 -9.08 -6.90
N ASP A 106 -4.88 -10.11 -6.53
CA ASP A 106 -4.54 -10.92 -5.38
C ASP A 106 -3.22 -11.65 -5.64
N PRO A 107 -2.14 -11.37 -4.88
CA PRO A 107 -0.83 -11.97 -5.11
C PRO A 107 -0.83 -13.49 -4.94
N LYS A 108 -1.85 -14.03 -4.27
CA LYS A 108 -2.07 -15.48 -4.13
C LYS A 108 -2.74 -16.12 -5.34
N ASN A 109 -3.28 -15.32 -6.26
CA ASN A 109 -4.11 -15.76 -7.40
C ASN A 109 -5.34 -16.59 -6.96
N ILE A 110 -6.00 -16.20 -5.86
CA ILE A 110 -7.19 -16.88 -5.33
C ILE A 110 -8.45 -16.02 -5.53
N GLN A 111 -8.38 -14.73 -5.19
CA GLN A 111 -9.53 -13.83 -5.13
C GLN A 111 -9.73 -12.96 -6.37
N GLY A 112 -8.78 -12.96 -7.31
CA GLY A 112 -8.83 -12.12 -8.52
C GLY A 112 -8.59 -10.64 -8.19
N ASP A 113 -9.45 -9.74 -8.68
CA ASP A 113 -9.35 -8.30 -8.42
C ASP A 113 -9.85 -7.95 -7.01
N LEU A 114 -8.95 -7.44 -6.18
CA LEU A 114 -9.18 -6.98 -4.82
C LEU A 114 -9.75 -5.56 -4.73
N ASN A 115 -9.72 -4.78 -5.82
CA ASN A 115 -10.15 -3.39 -5.83
C ASN A 115 -11.68 -3.26 -5.86
N LYS A 116 -12.32 -3.38 -4.70
CA LYS A 116 -13.79 -3.25 -4.53
C LYS A 116 -14.26 -1.82 -4.27
N LEU A 117 -13.37 -0.84 -4.39
CA LEU A 117 -13.72 0.57 -4.22
C LEU A 117 -14.63 1.05 -5.36
N ASN A 118 -15.59 1.90 -5.03
CA ASN A 118 -16.42 2.58 -6.01
C ASN A 118 -15.64 3.73 -6.69
N LYS A 119 -16.21 4.31 -7.74
CA LYS A 119 -15.55 5.36 -8.54
C LYS A 119 -15.17 6.60 -7.70
N GLU A 120 -16.05 7.06 -6.84
CA GLU A 120 -15.83 8.25 -6.01
C GLU A 120 -14.73 8.03 -4.97
N GLU A 121 -14.70 6.84 -4.36
CA GLU A 121 -13.64 6.44 -3.45
C GLU A 121 -12.28 6.42 -4.15
N ARG A 122 -12.20 5.84 -5.36
CA ARG A 122 -10.96 5.79 -6.15
C ARG A 122 -10.49 7.20 -6.52
N ILE A 123 -11.39 8.09 -6.94
CA ILE A 123 -11.07 9.50 -7.21
C ILE A 123 -10.53 10.18 -5.95
N SER A 124 -11.22 10.04 -4.82
CA SER A 124 -10.80 10.67 -3.56
C SER A 124 -9.41 10.21 -3.11
N ILE A 125 -9.12 8.91 -3.22
CA ILE A 125 -7.80 8.35 -2.89
C ILE A 125 -6.74 8.88 -3.85
N SER A 126 -7.04 8.87 -5.16
CA SER A 126 -6.14 9.37 -6.20
C SER A 126 -5.74 10.83 -5.96
N GLU A 127 -6.72 11.69 -5.71
CA GLU A 127 -6.49 13.13 -5.46
C GLU A 127 -5.67 13.36 -4.19
N LYS A 128 -5.99 12.66 -3.09
CA LYS A 128 -5.22 12.75 -1.83
C LYS A 128 -3.77 12.30 -2.03
N ALA A 129 -3.56 11.18 -2.71
CA ALA A 129 -2.23 10.65 -2.99
C ALA A 129 -1.43 11.59 -3.91
N LYS A 130 -2.05 12.11 -4.98
CA LYS A 130 -1.45 13.07 -5.91
C LYS A 130 -1.06 14.38 -5.22
N LYS A 131 -1.92 14.91 -4.34
CA LYS A 131 -1.58 16.10 -3.54
C LYS A 131 -0.36 15.85 -2.65
N CYS A 132 -0.30 14.71 -1.97
CA CYS A 132 0.84 14.38 -1.11
C CYS A 132 2.12 14.11 -1.91
N TYR A 133 2.01 13.53 -3.11
CA TYR A 133 3.12 13.38 -4.06
C TYR A 133 3.74 14.74 -4.43
N ILE A 134 2.91 15.75 -4.73
CA ILE A 134 3.39 17.11 -5.05
C ILE A 134 4.15 17.70 -3.86
N ILE A 135 3.61 17.60 -2.64
CA ILE A 135 4.27 18.08 -1.42
C ILE A 135 5.59 17.34 -1.16
N CYS A 136 5.66 16.02 -1.39
CA CYS A 136 6.92 15.27 -1.31
C CYS A 136 7.95 15.80 -2.30
N ASN A 137 7.53 16.13 -3.53
CA ASN A 137 8.43 16.66 -4.55
C ASN A 137 8.99 18.03 -4.16
N GLU A 138 8.17 18.91 -3.58
CA GLU A 138 8.61 20.17 -3.00
C GLU A 138 9.63 19.95 -1.87
N ALA A 139 9.35 19.01 -0.95
CA ALA A 139 10.25 18.68 0.16
C ALA A 139 11.61 18.16 -0.33
N ILE A 140 11.63 17.32 -1.36
CA ILE A 140 12.86 16.80 -1.96
C ILE A 140 13.67 17.93 -2.62
N ASN A 141 13.02 18.83 -3.37
CA ASN A 141 13.71 19.99 -3.94
C ASN A 141 14.34 20.89 -2.87
N LEU A 142 13.72 20.98 -1.68
CA LEU A 142 14.29 21.70 -0.53
C LEU A 142 15.51 20.98 0.05
N ILE A 143 15.46 19.65 0.17
CA ILE A 143 16.62 18.81 0.57
C ILE A 143 17.80 19.02 -0.39
N GLU A 144 17.56 19.00 -1.70
CA GLU A 144 18.59 19.20 -2.73
C GLU A 144 19.24 20.59 -2.65
N ARG A 145 18.53 21.58 -2.08
CA ARG A 145 19.03 22.94 -1.81
C ARG A 145 19.60 23.12 -0.41
N ASN A 146 19.75 22.04 0.36
CA ASN A 146 20.19 22.01 1.75
C ASN A 146 19.26 22.78 2.73
N ASN A 147 17.98 22.93 2.38
CA ASN A 147 16.99 23.56 3.23
C ASN A 147 16.17 22.50 4.01
N TYR A 148 16.83 21.87 4.97
CA TYR A 148 16.29 20.69 5.65
C TYR A 148 15.10 21.00 6.58
N ASP A 149 15.10 22.13 7.27
CA ASP A 149 14.02 22.50 8.20
C ASP A 149 12.69 22.70 7.45
N GLU A 150 12.72 23.41 6.32
CA GLU A 150 11.54 23.57 5.48
C GLU A 150 11.09 22.24 4.85
N ALA A 151 12.03 21.37 4.47
CA ALA A 151 11.69 20.04 3.97
C ALA A 151 10.98 19.18 5.02
N VAL A 152 11.44 19.21 6.28
CA VAL A 152 10.80 18.51 7.40
C VAL A 152 9.38 19.04 7.65
N ASN A 153 9.19 20.36 7.57
CA ASN A 153 7.86 20.96 7.66
C ASN A 153 6.93 20.44 6.55
N LYS A 154 7.41 20.37 5.31
CA LYS A 154 6.65 19.82 4.18
C LYS A 154 6.28 18.34 4.37
N PHE A 155 7.19 17.50 4.82
CA PHE A 155 6.85 16.10 5.13
C PHE A 155 5.84 16.00 6.28
N SER A 156 5.92 16.89 7.26
CA SER A 156 4.97 16.95 8.38
C SER A 156 3.55 17.28 7.92
N GLU A 157 3.37 18.13 6.91
CA GLU A 157 2.04 18.42 6.29
C GLU A 157 1.34 17.17 5.73
N ILE A 158 2.13 16.19 5.29
CA ILE A 158 1.62 14.94 4.72
C ILE A 158 1.11 14.01 5.82
N LEU A 159 1.85 13.92 6.92
CA LEU A 159 1.61 12.93 7.98
C LEU A 159 0.76 13.45 9.14
N ASN A 160 0.70 14.77 9.33
CA ASN A 160 -0.12 15.41 10.35
C ASN A 160 -1.50 15.79 9.82
N ASP A 161 -2.47 15.85 10.74
CA ASP A 161 -3.73 16.54 10.51
C ASP A 161 -3.41 18.04 10.60
N PHE A 162 -3.67 18.80 9.53
CA PHE A 162 -3.80 20.24 9.66
C PHE A 162 -5.01 20.49 10.57
N ASN A 163 -4.75 20.73 11.86
CA ASN A 163 -5.68 21.46 12.70
C ASN A 163 -5.53 22.93 12.32
N GLY A 164 -6.17 23.30 11.20
CA GLY A 164 -6.55 24.68 10.91
C GLY A 164 -7.91 24.96 11.53
#